data_AF-A0A7S1KVC1-F1
#
_entry.id   AF-A0A7S1KVC1-F1
#
_cell.length_a   1.000
_cell.length_b   1.000
_cell.length_c   1.000
_cell.angle_alpha   90.00
_cell.angle_beta   90.00
_cell.angle_gamma   90.00
#
_symmetry.space_group_name_H-M   'P 1'
#
loop_
_entity.id
_entity.type
_entity.pdbx_description
1 polymer ?
#
loop_
_entity_poly.entity_id
_entity_poly.type
_entity_poly.pdbx_seq_one_letter_code
_entity_poly.pdbx_strand_id
1 'polypeptide(L)'
;VLLNMLIGVMCEVIQVVAGAEKEALMAQTLKDKVATVVTNVVADGGSIDPVGFSAMIHDPDLMEALVEAEIDVFQLVDFADVVFGGMEEINFDKFVEELLQFRSDKQATVTDLIASRRIMADELSAALRPED
;
A
#
# COMPACT_ATOMS: atom_id res chain seq x y z
N VAL A 1 -2.68 -44.30 -3.95
CA VAL A 1 -1.97 -43.32 -4.80
C VAL A 1 -2.86 -42.12 -5.13
N LEU A 2 -4.07 -42.33 -5.69
CA LEU A 2 -5.03 -41.25 -5.99
C LEU A 2 -5.44 -40.41 -4.77
N LEU A 3 -5.63 -41.04 -3.59
CA LEU A 3 -5.93 -40.36 -2.33
C LEU A 3 -4.86 -39.33 -1.94
N ASN A 4 -3.57 -39.66 -2.12
CA ASN A 4 -2.48 -38.74 -1.77
C ASN A 4 -2.42 -37.55 -2.74
N MET A 5 -2.79 -37.75 -4.01
CA MET A 5 -2.86 -36.68 -4.99
C MET A 5 -4.06 -35.76 -4.75
N LEU A 6 -5.22 -36.31 -4.35
CA LEU A 6 -6.40 -35.54 -3.93
C LEU A 6 -6.16 -34.72 -2.67
N ILE A 7 -5.46 -35.28 -1.68
CA ILE A 7 -5.06 -34.53 -0.47
C ILE A 7 -4.13 -33.37 -0.85
N GLY A 8 -3.21 -33.58 -1.81
CA GLY A 8 -2.36 -32.51 -2.34
C GLY A 8 -3.16 -31.33 -2.90
N VAL A 9 -4.14 -31.60 -3.77
CA VAL A 9 -5.00 -30.55 -4.35
C VAL A 9 -5.84 -29.84 -3.28
N MET A 10 -6.35 -30.56 -2.27
CA MET A 10 -7.10 -29.95 -1.18
C MET A 10 -6.23 -29.03 -0.33
N CYS A 11 -5.01 -29.45 0.00
CA CYS A 11 -4.05 -28.60 0.72
C CYS A 11 -3.71 -27.33 -0.05
N GLU A 12 -3.54 -27.43 -1.37
CA GLU A 12 -3.23 -26.27 -2.21
C GLU A 12 -4.40 -25.27 -2.25
N VAL A 13 -5.64 -25.74 -2.42
CA VAL A 13 -6.82 -24.86 -2.36
C VAL A 13 -6.97 -24.23 -0.97
N ILE A 14 -6.77 -24.99 0.11
CA ILE A 14 -6.85 -24.46 1.48
C ILE A 14 -5.77 -23.38 1.70
N GLN A 15 -4.56 -23.56 1.19
CA GLN A 15 -3.49 -22.56 1.29
C GLN A 15 -3.84 -21.28 0.52
N VAL A 16 -4.40 -21.40 -0.68
CA VAL A 16 -4.83 -20.24 -1.48
C VAL A 16 -5.96 -19.49 -0.78
N VAL A 17 -6.98 -20.19 -0.26
CA VAL A 17 -8.11 -19.56 0.45
C VAL A 17 -7.64 -18.92 1.76
N ALA A 18 -6.81 -19.62 2.54
CA ALA A 18 -6.27 -19.09 3.79
C ALA A 18 -5.38 -17.85 3.55
N GLY A 19 -4.61 -17.83 2.47
CA GLY A 19 -3.85 -16.65 2.05
C GLY A 19 -4.77 -15.47 1.73
N ALA A 20 -5.81 -15.69 0.93
CA ALA A 20 -6.77 -14.65 0.55
C ALA A 20 -7.58 -14.12 1.75
N GLU A 21 -8.01 -14.99 2.67
CA GLU A 21 -8.71 -14.58 3.89
C GLU A 21 -7.79 -13.79 4.83
N LYS A 22 -6.54 -14.23 5.01
CA LYS A 22 -5.54 -13.52 5.80
C LYS A 22 -5.32 -12.11 5.25
N GLU A 23 -5.18 -11.99 3.93
CA GLU A 23 -5.01 -10.70 3.26
C GLU A 23 -6.22 -9.77 3.46
N ALA A 24 -7.43 -10.29 3.31
CA ALA A 24 -8.65 -9.51 3.53
C ALA A 24 -8.78 -9.03 4.98
N LEU A 25 -8.48 -9.88 5.96
CA LEU A 25 -8.48 -9.52 7.38
C LEU A 25 -7.43 -8.44 7.70
N MET A 26 -6.23 -8.56 7.13
CA MET A 26 -5.16 -7.58 7.32
C MET A 26 -5.52 -6.22 6.71
N ALA A 27 -6.03 -6.20 5.48
CA ALA A 27 -6.48 -4.97 4.84
C ALA A 27 -7.59 -4.28 5.64
N GLN A 28 -8.54 -5.05 6.18
CA GLN A 28 -9.59 -4.52 7.04
C GLN A 28 -9.02 -3.96 8.35
N THR A 29 -8.11 -4.69 9.01
CA THR A 29 -7.48 -4.26 10.26
C THR A 29 -6.68 -2.98 10.06
N LEU A 30 -5.93 -2.88 8.96
CA LEU A 30 -5.21 -1.65 8.62
C LEU A 30 -6.21 -0.51 8.39
N LYS A 31 -7.28 -0.72 7.62
CA LYS A 31 -8.31 0.30 7.39
C LYS A 31 -8.92 0.81 8.70
N ASP A 32 -9.26 -0.09 9.63
CA ASP A 32 -9.86 0.27 10.92
C ASP A 32 -8.89 1.04 11.82
N LYS A 33 -7.60 0.63 11.86
CA LYS A 33 -6.56 1.33 12.62
C LYS A 33 -6.26 2.71 12.04
N VAL A 34 -6.06 2.80 10.72
CA VAL A 34 -5.82 4.08 10.05
C VAL A 34 -7.03 5.00 10.21
N ALA A 35 -8.28 4.51 10.12
CA ALA A 35 -9.48 5.31 10.35
C ALA A 35 -9.53 5.93 11.76
N THR A 36 -9.09 5.18 12.77
CA THR A 36 -9.03 5.66 14.16
C THR A 36 -8.03 6.81 14.29
N VAL A 37 -6.85 6.67 13.69
CA VAL A 37 -5.80 7.71 13.71
C VAL A 37 -6.22 8.94 12.88
N VAL A 38 -6.86 8.74 11.72
CA VAL A 38 -7.40 9.81 10.88
C VAL A 38 -8.45 10.63 11.60
N THR A 39 -9.33 9.99 12.36
CA THR A 39 -10.34 10.70 13.15
C THR A 39 -9.71 11.57 14.24
N ASN A 40 -8.53 11.20 14.75
CA ASN A 40 -7.81 11.95 15.77
C ASN A 40 -7.02 13.15 15.20
N VAL A 41 -6.55 13.04 13.95
CA VAL A 41 -5.69 14.05 13.29
C VAL A 41 -6.50 15.00 12.40
N VAL A 42 -7.52 14.50 11.72
CA VAL A 42 -8.33 15.23 10.75
C VAL A 42 -9.78 15.30 11.26
N ALA A 43 -10.15 16.46 11.81
CA ALA A 43 -11.44 16.68 12.45
C ALA A 43 -12.66 16.58 11.50
N ASP A 44 -12.46 16.45 10.18
CA ASP A 44 -13.55 16.50 9.19
C ASP A 44 -13.42 15.47 8.05
N GLY A 45 -12.68 14.36 8.25
CA GLY A 45 -12.82 13.10 7.50
C GLY A 45 -12.68 13.13 5.95
N GLY A 46 -12.22 14.22 5.35
CA GLY A 46 -12.27 14.38 3.88
C GLY A 46 -10.97 14.06 3.15
N SER A 47 -9.85 14.53 3.70
CA SER A 47 -8.57 14.58 2.99
C SER A 47 -7.40 14.51 3.97
N ILE A 48 -6.37 13.76 3.60
CA ILE A 48 -5.07 13.76 4.27
C ILE A 48 -4.16 14.66 3.47
N ASP A 49 -3.54 15.63 4.14
CA ASP A 49 -2.53 16.52 3.61
C ASP A 49 -1.12 16.01 4.00
N PRO A 50 -0.03 16.45 3.34
CA PRO A 50 1.33 16.04 3.66
C PRO A 50 1.74 16.34 5.12
N VAL A 51 1.21 17.42 5.71
CA VAL A 51 1.52 17.77 7.11
C VAL A 51 0.77 16.84 8.07
N GLY A 52 -0.51 16.57 7.80
CA GLY A 52 -1.30 15.57 8.53
C GLY A 52 -0.71 14.16 8.44
N PHE A 53 -0.18 13.77 7.28
CA PHE A 53 0.52 12.50 7.09
C PHE A 53 1.81 12.40 7.90
N SER A 54 2.61 13.48 7.92
CA SER A 54 3.79 13.53 8.78
C SER A 54 3.41 13.39 10.26
N ALA A 55 2.36 14.08 10.72
CA ALA A 55 1.86 13.94 12.08
C ALA A 55 1.38 12.51 12.40
N MET A 56 0.75 11.85 11.44
CA MET A 56 0.31 10.45 11.52
C MET A 56 1.45 9.46 11.69
N ILE A 57 2.53 9.59 10.92
CA ILE A 57 3.67 8.65 10.98
C ILE A 57 4.38 8.73 12.35
N HIS A 58 4.26 9.84 13.07
CA HIS A 58 4.80 9.96 14.43
C HIS A 58 3.88 9.32 15.50
N ASP A 59 2.67 8.91 15.14
CA ASP A 59 1.76 8.21 16.04
C ASP A 59 2.21 6.74 16.22
N PRO A 60 2.49 6.31 17.47
CA PRO A 60 2.99 4.97 17.73
C PRO A 60 1.96 3.87 17.41
N ASP A 61 0.66 4.16 17.52
CA ASP A 61 -0.39 3.18 17.24
C ASP A 61 -0.51 2.93 15.73
N LEU A 62 -0.32 3.98 14.91
CA LEU A 62 -0.22 3.84 13.45
C LEU A 62 1.03 3.06 13.04
N MET A 63 2.17 3.37 13.65
CA MET A 63 3.43 2.68 13.35
C MET A 63 3.33 1.18 13.63
N GLU A 64 2.72 0.79 14.75
CA GLU A 64 2.46 -0.62 15.06
C GLU A 64 1.52 -1.26 14.02
N ALA A 65 0.48 -0.53 13.59
CA ALA A 65 -0.43 -0.99 12.54
C ALA A 65 0.27 -1.26 11.20
N LEU A 66 1.17 -0.36 10.78
CA LEU A 66 1.90 -0.48 9.53
C LEU A 66 2.88 -1.65 9.56
N VAL A 67 3.56 -1.86 10.69
CA VAL A 67 4.46 -3.01 10.88
C VAL A 67 3.69 -4.33 10.88
N GLU A 68 2.54 -4.40 11.56
CA GLU A 68 1.67 -5.58 11.53
C GLU A 68 1.11 -5.87 10.13
N ALA A 69 0.89 -4.84 9.32
CA ALA A 69 0.46 -4.96 7.93
C ALA A 69 1.61 -5.27 6.95
N GLU A 70 2.83 -5.48 7.46
CA GLU A 70 4.05 -5.74 6.67
C GLU A 70 4.38 -4.62 5.67
N ILE A 71 4.03 -3.37 6.02
CA ILE A 71 4.35 -2.17 5.23
C ILE A 71 5.71 -1.63 5.69
N ASP A 72 6.61 -1.38 4.74
CA ASP A 72 7.90 -0.76 5.03
C ASP A 72 7.72 0.75 5.26
N VAL A 73 7.74 1.16 6.52
CA VAL A 73 7.55 2.56 6.91
C VAL A 73 8.71 3.45 6.47
N PHE A 74 9.95 2.94 6.41
CA PHE A 74 11.08 3.73 5.91
C PHE A 74 10.88 4.05 4.44
N GLN A 75 10.48 3.04 3.66
CA GLN A 75 10.15 3.24 2.25
C GLN A 75 8.94 4.18 2.11
N LEU A 76 7.92 4.03 2.95
CA LEU A 76 6.74 4.90 2.89
C LEU A 76 7.08 6.41 3.06
N VAL A 77 8.04 6.76 3.93
CA VAL A 77 8.49 8.14 4.12
C VAL A 77 9.25 8.67 2.90
N ASP A 78 10.15 7.87 2.33
CA ASP A 78 10.91 8.23 1.13
C ASP A 78 10.02 8.35 -0.11
N PHE A 79 8.92 7.59 -0.14
CA PHE A 79 7.94 7.58 -1.21
C PHE A 79 6.69 8.42 -0.89
N ALA A 80 6.73 9.28 0.13
CA ALA A 80 5.59 10.14 0.47
C ALA A 80 5.12 10.95 -0.76
N ASP A 81 6.05 11.51 -1.54
CA ASP A 81 5.74 12.23 -2.78
C ASP A 81 5.01 11.34 -3.82
N VAL A 82 5.27 10.05 -3.82
CA VAL A 82 4.62 9.05 -4.68
C VAL A 82 3.25 8.67 -4.15
N VAL A 83 3.08 8.53 -2.82
CA VAL A 83 1.78 8.28 -2.17
C VAL A 83 0.78 9.39 -2.53
N PHE A 84 1.23 10.64 -2.53
CA PHE A 84 0.39 11.78 -2.90
C PHE A 84 0.27 11.99 -4.42
N GLY A 85 1.17 11.41 -5.22
CA GLY A 85 1.13 11.47 -6.68
C GLY A 85 1.13 12.89 -7.24
N GLY A 86 1.77 13.83 -6.54
CA GLY A 86 1.78 15.26 -6.89
C GLY A 86 0.49 16.02 -6.58
N MET A 87 -0.46 15.45 -5.84
CA MET A 87 -1.66 16.13 -5.34
C MET A 87 -1.41 16.69 -3.94
N GLU A 88 -2.02 17.84 -3.61
CA GLU A 88 -1.92 18.46 -2.28
C GLU A 88 -2.72 17.70 -1.21
N GLU A 89 -3.68 16.87 -1.62
CA GLU A 89 -4.56 16.12 -0.73
C GLU A 89 -4.92 14.74 -1.31
N ILE A 90 -5.04 13.73 -0.45
CA ILE A 90 -5.51 12.39 -0.80
C ILE A 90 -6.71 12.00 0.07
N ASN A 91 -7.74 11.42 -0.54
CA ASN A 91 -8.88 10.88 0.22
C ASN A 91 -8.44 9.65 1.03
N PHE A 92 -8.99 9.49 2.24
CA PHE A 92 -8.76 8.34 3.10
C PHE A 92 -8.82 6.98 2.40
N ASP A 93 -9.86 6.72 1.60
CA ASP A 93 -9.99 5.40 0.94
C ASP A 93 -8.83 5.16 -0.03
N LYS A 94 -8.46 6.19 -0.80
CA LYS A 94 -7.33 6.13 -1.74
C LYS A 94 -6.00 6.03 -1.00
N PHE A 95 -5.86 6.71 0.13
CA PHE A 95 -4.66 6.63 0.96
C PHE A 95 -4.42 5.23 1.51
N VAL A 96 -5.46 4.59 2.03
CA VAL A 96 -5.38 3.19 2.51
C VAL A 96 -5.04 2.25 1.35
N GLU A 97 -5.62 2.46 0.16
CA GLU A 97 -5.25 1.71 -1.04
C GLU A 97 -3.77 1.87 -1.40
N GLU A 98 -3.24 3.09 -1.39
CA GLU A 98 -1.82 3.36 -1.64
C GLU A 98 -0.93 2.70 -0.58
N LEU A 99 -1.27 2.79 0.71
CA LEU A 99 -0.53 2.12 1.79
C LEU A 99 -0.44 0.60 1.58
N LEU A 100 -1.53 -0.03 1.15
CA LEU A 100 -1.54 -1.46 0.82
C LEU A 100 -0.64 -1.80 -0.38
N GLN A 101 -0.29 -0.84 -1.24
CA GLN A 101 0.67 -1.06 -2.32
C GLN A 101 2.11 -1.16 -1.84
N PHE A 102 2.46 -0.55 -0.70
CA PHE A 102 3.80 -0.57 -0.11
C PHE A 102 4.06 -1.80 0.78
N ARG A 103 3.14 -2.78 0.78
CA ARG A 103 3.34 -4.03 1.51
C ARG A 103 4.50 -4.83 0.93
N SER A 104 5.42 -5.26 1.78
CA SER A 104 6.66 -5.94 1.38
C SER A 104 6.43 -7.30 0.71
N ASP A 105 5.34 -7.99 1.06
CA ASP A 105 4.92 -9.28 0.47
C ASP A 105 3.94 -9.13 -0.72
N LYS A 106 3.76 -7.91 -1.26
CA LYS A 106 2.93 -7.72 -2.46
C LYS A 106 3.67 -8.23 -3.69
N GLN A 107 3.11 -9.26 -4.33
CA GLN A 107 3.68 -9.82 -5.55
C GLN A 107 3.50 -8.83 -6.71
N ALA A 108 4.60 -8.39 -7.31
CA ALA A 108 4.58 -7.45 -8.43
C ALA A 108 3.83 -8.04 -9.63
N THR A 109 2.93 -7.24 -10.20
CA THR A 109 2.11 -7.61 -11.36
C THR A 109 2.72 -7.10 -12.66
N VAL A 110 2.27 -7.65 -13.79
CA VAL A 110 2.65 -7.15 -15.12
C VAL A 110 2.24 -5.68 -15.29
N THR A 111 1.16 -5.25 -14.64
CA THR A 111 0.72 -3.85 -14.61
C THR A 111 1.78 -2.95 -13.99
N ASP A 112 2.39 -3.38 -12.89
CA ASP A 112 3.45 -2.62 -12.19
C ASP A 112 4.70 -2.48 -13.09
N LEU A 113 5.04 -3.53 -13.84
CA LEU A 113 6.13 -3.48 -14.82
C LEU A 113 5.84 -2.51 -15.98
N ILE A 114 4.60 -2.46 -16.47
CA ILE A 114 4.19 -1.52 -17.50
C ILE A 114 4.23 -0.08 -16.96
N ALA A 115 3.74 0.14 -15.74
CA ALA A 115 3.79 1.43 -15.07
C ALA A 115 5.23 1.93 -14.89
N SER A 116 6.11 1.05 -14.38
CA SER A 116 7.54 1.33 -14.23
C SER A 116 8.18 1.71 -15.57
N ARG A 117 7.93 0.94 -16.64
CA ARG A 117 8.43 1.25 -17.99
C ARG A 117 7.94 2.60 -18.49
N ARG A 118 6.68 2.94 -18.25
CA ARG A 118 6.09 4.22 -18.68
C ARG A 118 6.76 5.40 -17.98
N ILE A 119 6.88 5.33 -16.65
CA ILE A 119 7.55 6.37 -15.85
C ILE A 119 8.99 6.54 -16.33
N MET A 120 9.74 5.44 -16.48
CA MET A 120 11.13 5.51 -16.97
C MET A 120 11.24 6.11 -18.38
N ALA A 121 10.30 5.81 -19.28
CA ALA A 121 10.29 6.37 -20.62
C ALA A 121 9.97 7.87 -20.62
N ASP A 122 9.02 8.30 -19.78
CA ASP A 122 8.63 9.70 -19.63
C ASP A 122 9.80 10.51 -19.04
N GLU A 123 10.44 10.03 -17.98
CA GLU A 123 11.63 10.66 -17.37
C GLU A 123 12.81 10.75 -18.35
N LEU A 124 13.08 9.66 -19.10
CA LEU A 124 14.14 9.66 -20.10
C LEU A 124 13.84 10.65 -21.25
N SER A 125 12.57 10.76 -21.65
CA SER A 125 12.16 11.72 -22.68
C SER A 125 12.26 13.17 -22.21
N ALA A 126 11.98 13.42 -20.93
CA ALA A 126 12.14 14.72 -20.31
C ALA A 126 13.62 15.11 -20.21
N ALA A 127 14.49 14.18 -19.79
CA ALA A 127 15.93 14.40 -19.68
C ALA A 127 16.65 14.58 -21.04
N LEU A 128 16.06 14.06 -22.12
CA LEU A 128 16.57 14.21 -23.49
C LEU A 128 16.05 15.45 -24.21
N ARG A 129 15.16 16.25 -23.61
CA ARG A 129 14.80 17.57 -24.18
C ARG A 129 15.99 18.51 -23.97
N PRO A 130 16.62 19.03 -25.03
CA PRO A 130 17.64 20.06 -24.88
C PRO A 130 16.99 21.29 -24.22
N GLU A 131 17.65 21.81 -23.18
CA GLU A 131 17.36 23.14 -22.65
C GLU A 131 17.69 24.16 -23.75
N ASP A 132 16.66 24.83 -24.28
CA ASP A 132 16.81 26.09 -25.02
C ASP A 132 16.79 27.27 -24.03
#